data_AF-A0A090R144-F1
#
_entry.id   AF-A0A090R144-F1
#
_cell.length_a   1.000
_cell.length_b   1.000
_cell.length_c   1.000
_cell.angle_alpha   90.00
_cell.angle_beta   90.00
_cell.angle_gamma   90.00
#
_symmetry.space_group_name_H-M   'P 1'
#
loop_
_entity.id
_entity.type
_entity.pdbx_description
1 polymer ?
#
loop_
_entity_poly.entity_id
_entity_poly.type
_entity_poly.pdbx_seq_one_letter_code
_entity_poly.pdbx_strand_id
1 'polypeptide(L)'
;MKKWMGKSALWLLSSLMCSSALASEFSASFKGTDIQEFINIVGRNLQKTIIVDPAVRGQVNVRSYDLLNDEQYYQFFLNVLEVYGFAVVEMDNGVLKVVRDKDAKISAIPVVVMATRSKAMKS
;
A
#
# COMPACT_ATOMS: atom_id res chain seq x y z
N MET A 1 -57.64 -10.22 -30.99
CA MET A 1 -57.63 -9.79 -29.56
C MET A 1 -56.60 -10.61 -28.78
N LYS A 2 -55.38 -10.11 -28.57
CA LYS A 2 -54.45 -10.63 -27.55
C LYS A 2 -53.63 -9.45 -27.03
N LYS A 3 -53.86 -9.08 -25.77
CA LYS A 3 -53.19 -7.97 -25.08
C LYS A 3 -51.90 -8.53 -24.48
N TRP A 4 -50.74 -8.09 -24.96
CA TRP A 4 -49.46 -8.43 -24.35
C TRP A 4 -48.94 -7.18 -23.64
N MET A 5 -49.28 -7.09 -22.35
CA MET A 5 -48.87 -6.02 -21.44
C MET A 5 -47.34 -5.97 -21.34
N GLY A 6 -46.81 -4.75 -21.44
CA GLY A 6 -45.39 -4.44 -21.53
C GLY A 6 -44.60 -4.86 -20.29
N LYS A 7 -43.50 -5.56 -20.53
CA LYS A 7 -42.43 -5.85 -19.55
C LYS A 7 -41.50 -4.65 -19.31
N SER A 8 -41.86 -3.46 -19.81
CA SER A 8 -40.98 -2.30 -19.91
C SER A 8 -40.88 -1.46 -18.64
N ALA A 9 -41.67 -1.76 -17.60
CA ALA A 9 -41.77 -0.92 -16.40
C ALA A 9 -40.82 -1.32 -15.25
N LEU A 10 -40.09 -2.43 -15.36
CA LEU A 10 -39.33 -2.98 -14.21
C LEU A 10 -37.81 -2.74 -14.24
N TRP A 11 -37.29 -1.90 -15.16
CA TRP A 11 -35.85 -1.64 -15.30
C TRP A 11 -35.41 -0.21 -14.95
N LEU A 12 -36.28 0.62 -14.38
CA LEU A 12 -35.96 2.01 -14.02
C LEU A 12 -35.59 2.22 -12.53
N LEU A 13 -35.42 1.15 -11.76
CA LEU A 13 -35.14 1.25 -10.32
C LEU A 13 -33.88 0.48 -9.88
N SER A 14 -32.89 0.35 -10.75
CA SER A 14 -31.52 0.01 -10.29
C SER A 14 -30.75 1.31 -10.12
N SER A 15 -31.22 2.12 -9.16
CA SER A 15 -30.58 3.37 -8.79
C SER A 15 -29.15 3.09 -8.32
N LEU A 16 -28.27 3.99 -8.74
CA LEU A 16 -26.87 4.06 -8.37
C LEU A 16 -26.70 3.90 -6.85
N MET A 17 -26.18 2.75 -6.43
CA MET A 17 -25.46 2.63 -5.16
C MET A 17 -24.04 3.13 -5.42
N CYS A 18 -23.85 4.45 -5.38
CA CYS A 18 -22.52 5.04 -5.34
C CYS A 18 -22.03 4.93 -3.89
N SER A 19 -21.31 3.85 -3.57
CA SER A 19 -20.58 3.74 -2.30
C SER A 19 -19.44 4.74 -2.33
N SER A 20 -19.59 5.87 -1.66
CA SER A 20 -18.48 6.76 -1.34
C SER A 20 -17.53 6.00 -0.41
N ALA A 21 -16.38 5.57 -0.94
CA ALA A 21 -15.29 5.06 -0.13
C ALA A 21 -14.64 6.26 0.58
N LEU A 22 -14.77 6.33 1.90
CA LEU A 22 -14.08 7.31 2.72
C LEU A 22 -12.62 6.85 2.81
N ALA A 23 -11.75 7.44 1.98
CA ALA A 23 -10.32 7.19 2.06
C ALA A 23 -9.76 7.86 3.31
N SER A 24 -8.92 7.15 4.07
CA SER A 24 -8.24 7.75 5.21
C SER A 24 -7.08 8.62 4.69
N GLU A 25 -6.87 9.78 5.32
CA GLU A 25 -5.89 10.76 4.91
C GLU A 25 -4.85 10.95 6.02
N PHE A 26 -3.58 10.74 5.69
CA PHE A 26 -2.46 10.78 6.62
C PHE A 26 -1.52 11.95 6.33
N SER A 27 -0.99 12.55 7.38
CA SER A 27 0.19 13.42 7.28
C SER A 27 1.30 12.87 8.18
N ALA A 28 2.55 13.03 7.75
CA ALA A 28 3.73 12.56 8.47
C ALA A 28 4.71 13.71 8.68
N SER A 29 5.21 13.89 9.91
CA SER A 29 6.31 14.81 10.20
C SER A 29 7.15 14.26 11.34
N PHE A 30 8.35 13.78 11.00
CA PHE A 30 9.32 13.22 11.92
C PHE A 30 10.59 14.05 11.85
N LYS A 31 11.14 14.42 13.00
CA LYS A 31 12.34 15.26 13.10
C LYS A 31 13.21 14.73 14.23
N GLY A 32 14.38 14.18 13.87
CA GLY A 32 15.29 13.54 14.82
C GLY A 32 14.66 12.36 15.54
N THR A 33 13.72 11.67 14.90
CA THR A 33 13.01 10.53 15.50
C THR A 33 13.84 9.27 15.32
N ASP A 34 13.91 8.41 16.34
CA ASP A 34 14.54 7.11 16.18
C ASP A 34 13.84 6.27 15.10
N ILE A 35 14.60 5.59 14.24
CA ILE A 35 14.01 4.86 13.12
C ILE A 35 13.10 3.71 13.56
N GLN A 36 13.36 3.09 14.72
CA GLN A 36 12.48 2.06 15.28
C GLN A 36 11.14 2.68 15.68
N GLU A 37 11.17 3.86 16.29
CA GLU A 37 9.96 4.59 16.67
C GLU A 37 9.15 5.01 15.45
N PHE A 38 9.80 5.52 14.40
CA PHE A 38 9.16 5.78 13.11
C PHE A 38 8.45 4.55 12.55
N ILE A 39 9.15 3.41 12.47
CA ILE A 39 8.59 2.14 11.98
C ILE A 39 7.37 1.72 12.84
N ASN A 40 7.46 1.85 14.16
CA ASN A 40 6.38 1.47 15.07
C ASN A 40 5.15 2.37 14.95
N ILE A 41 5.33 3.67 14.73
CA ILE A 41 4.22 4.61 14.53
C ILE A 41 3.52 4.30 13.20
N VAL A 42 4.30 4.16 12.13
CA VAL A 42 3.75 3.86 10.80
C VAL A 42 3.07 2.49 10.77
N GLY A 43 3.67 1.47 11.37
CA GLY A 43 3.08 0.12 11.45
C GLY A 43 1.74 0.11 12.18
N ARG A 44 1.59 0.90 13.25
CA ARG A 44 0.32 1.08 13.95
C ARG A 44 -0.72 1.78 13.08
N ASN A 45 -0.34 2.84 12.38
CA ASN A 45 -1.25 3.57 11.48
C ASN A 45 -1.71 2.69 10.31
N LEU A 46 -0.82 1.87 9.75
CA LEU A 46 -1.12 0.90 8.69
C LEU A 46 -1.79 -0.38 9.20
N GLN A 47 -1.92 -0.56 10.51
CA GLN A 47 -2.41 -1.79 11.15
C GLN A 47 -1.67 -3.06 10.69
N LYS A 48 -0.35 -2.94 10.48
CA LYS A 48 0.53 -4.05 10.09
C LYS A 48 1.41 -4.47 11.24
N THR A 49 1.60 -5.79 11.39
CA THR A 49 2.62 -6.32 12.29
C THR A 49 3.97 -6.20 11.61
N ILE A 50 4.94 -5.55 12.27
CA ILE A 50 6.28 -5.32 11.73
C ILE A 50 7.32 -5.93 12.67
N ILE A 51 8.22 -6.74 12.12
CA ILE A 51 9.40 -7.28 12.82
C ILE A 51 10.61 -6.48 12.34
N VAL A 52 11.33 -5.85 13.27
CA VAL A 52 12.49 -5.02 12.95
C VAL A 52 13.78 -5.74 13.34
N ASP A 53 14.73 -5.81 12.41
CA ASP A 53 16.06 -6.36 12.68
C ASP A 53 16.83 -5.45 13.68
N PRO A 54 17.54 -5.99 14.68
CA PRO A 54 18.27 -5.21 15.68
C PRO A 54 19.38 -4.32 15.10
N ALA A 55 19.83 -4.59 13.88
CA ALA A 55 20.81 -3.77 13.16
C ALA A 55 20.20 -2.51 12.52
N VAL A 56 18.87 -2.38 12.49
CA VAL A 56 18.18 -1.18 12.01
C VAL A 56 18.28 -0.09 13.08
N ARG A 57 19.15 0.89 12.84
CA ARG A 57 19.44 1.96 13.80
C ARG A 57 19.68 3.27 13.06
N GLY A 58 19.36 4.39 13.71
CA GLY A 58 19.56 5.72 13.15
C GLY A 58 18.43 6.66 13.50
N GLN A 59 18.50 7.88 12.99
CA GLN A 59 17.47 8.89 13.15
C GLN A 59 16.88 9.28 11.79
N VAL A 60 15.57 9.49 11.75
CA VAL A 60 14.84 9.91 10.55
C VAL A 60 14.39 11.37 10.67
N ASN A 61 14.49 12.07 9.53
CA ASN A 61 13.92 13.38 9.32
C ASN A 61 13.12 13.35 8.02
N VAL A 62 11.79 13.41 8.12
CA VAL A 62 10.93 13.36 6.94
C VAL A 62 9.61 14.09 7.21
N ARG A 63 9.07 14.75 6.19
CA ARG A 63 7.79 15.44 6.26
C ARG A 63 7.00 15.26 4.96
N SER A 64 5.71 14.95 5.06
CA SER A 64 4.77 15.09 3.96
C SER A 64 4.18 16.51 3.96
N TYR A 65 4.04 17.09 2.77
CA TYR A 65 3.34 18.37 2.59
C TYR A 65 1.87 18.15 2.22
N ASP A 66 1.59 17.08 1.49
CA ASP A 66 0.25 16.66 1.14
C ASP A 66 -0.29 15.60 2.10
N LEU A 67 -1.62 15.45 2.10
CA LEU A 67 -2.32 14.35 2.73
C LEU A 67 -2.19 13.11 1.84
N LEU A 68 -1.80 11.99 2.45
CA LEU A 68 -1.53 10.73 1.78
C LEU A 68 -2.64 9.74 2.11
N ASN A 69 -3.16 9.03 1.12
CA ASN A 69 -4.03 7.88 1.39
C ASN A 69 -3.21 6.65 1.86
N ASP A 70 -3.87 5.57 2.27
CA ASP A 70 -3.23 4.34 2.79
C ASP A 70 -2.12 3.81 1.87
N GLU A 71 -2.38 3.73 0.56
CA GLU A 71 -1.43 3.23 -0.43
C GLU A 71 -0.21 4.15 -0.56
N GLN A 72 -0.46 5.47 -0.64
CA GLN A 72 0.60 6.48 -0.72
C GLN A 72 1.40 6.55 0.58
N TYR A 73 0.75 6.37 1.73
CA TYR A 73 1.39 6.36 3.04
C TYR A 73 2.30 5.13 3.20
N TYR A 74 1.87 3.97 2.70
CA TYR A 74 2.73 2.78 2.63
C TYR A 74 3.91 2.99 1.67
N GLN A 75 3.68 3.53 0.47
CA GLN A 75 4.77 3.84 -0.46
C GLN A 75 5.76 4.86 0.12
N PHE A 76 5.27 5.88 0.81
CA PHE A 76 6.10 6.83 1.53
C PHE A 76 6.98 6.13 2.58
N PHE A 77 6.42 5.20 3.35
CA PHE A 77 7.17 4.39 4.31
C PHE A 77 8.30 3.59 3.65
N LEU A 78 8.01 2.91 2.54
CA LEU A 78 9.02 2.16 1.78
C LEU A 78 10.15 3.06 1.28
N ASN A 79 9.80 4.19 0.66
CA ASN A 79 10.76 5.15 0.11
C ASN A 79 11.67 5.74 1.21
N VAL A 80 11.10 6.05 2.38
CA VAL A 80 11.89 6.53 3.51
C VAL A 80 12.90 5.46 3.90
N LEU A 81 12.47 4.22 4.14
CA LEU A 81 13.39 3.14 4.54
C LEU A 81 14.50 2.89 3.51
N GLU A 82 14.17 2.94 2.21
CA GLU A 82 15.14 2.79 1.12
C GLU A 82 16.24 3.86 1.17
N VAL A 83 15.89 5.13 1.39
CA VAL A 83 16.86 6.24 1.51
C VAL A 83 17.84 6.03 2.67
N TYR A 84 17.39 5.42 3.77
CA TYR A 84 18.24 5.08 4.91
C TYR A 84 18.96 3.73 4.76
N GLY A 85 18.81 3.04 3.63
CA GLY A 85 19.50 1.77 3.33
C GLY A 85 18.85 0.54 3.98
N PHE A 86 17.54 0.60 4.21
CA PHE A 86 16.73 -0.49 4.72
C PHE A 86 15.72 -0.95 3.68
N ALA A 87 15.28 -2.19 3.80
CA ALA A 87 14.28 -2.78 2.94
C ALA A 87 13.19 -3.45 3.78
N VAL A 88 11.98 -3.51 3.21
CA VAL A 88 10.84 -4.23 3.78
C VAL A 88 10.62 -5.50 2.98
N VAL A 89 10.55 -6.63 3.67
CA VAL A 89 10.24 -7.94 3.08
C VAL A 89 8.88 -8.37 3.60
N GLU A 90 7.94 -8.58 2.69
CA GLU A 90 6.61 -9.12 3.03
C GLU A 90 6.72 -10.64 3.20
N MET A 91 6.18 -11.14 4.31
CA MET A 91 6.07 -12.58 4.59
C MET A 91 4.69 -13.11 4.17
N ASP A 92 4.57 -14.41 3.93
CA ASP A 92 3.35 -15.07 3.46
C ASP A 92 2.11 -14.87 4.37
N ASN A 93 2.34 -14.54 5.65
CA ASN A 93 1.30 -14.29 6.64
C ASN A 93 0.90 -12.81 6.78
N GLY A 94 1.39 -11.94 5.89
CA GLY A 94 1.11 -10.50 5.90
C GLY A 94 1.90 -9.70 6.96
N VAL A 95 2.90 -10.33 7.60
CA VAL A 95 3.87 -9.65 8.46
C VAL A 95 4.94 -8.99 7.60
N LEU A 96 5.35 -7.78 7.99
CA LEU A 96 6.44 -7.05 7.34
C LEU A 96 7.73 -7.23 8.14
N LYS A 97 8.84 -7.52 7.46
CA LYS A 97 10.16 -7.57 8.09
C LYS A 97 11.04 -6.44 7.57
N VAL A 98 11.56 -5.61 8.47
CA VAL A 98 12.50 -4.54 8.10
C VAL A 98 13.94 -5.00 8.34
N VAL A 99 14.76 -4.99 7.31
CA VAL A 99 16.16 -5.43 7.32
C VAL A 99 17.05 -4.39 6.64
N ARG A 100 18.38 -4.52 6.74
CA ARG A 100 19.30 -3.72 5.93
C ARG A 100 19.25 -4.17 4.48
N ASP A 101 19.35 -3.22 3.54
CA ASP A 101 19.24 -3.49 2.10
C ASP A 101 20.30 -4.51 1.60
N LYS A 102 21.49 -4.50 2.23
CA LYS A 102 22.55 -5.49 1.97
C LYS A 102 22.13 -6.94 2.27
N ASP A 103 21.23 -7.13 3.24
CA ASP A 103 20.73 -8.43 3.69
C ASP A 103 19.43 -8.82 2.95
N ALA A 104 18.72 -7.85 2.35
CA ALA A 104 17.47 -8.05 1.62
C ALA A 104 17.65 -8.80 0.30
N LYS A 105 18.76 -8.54 -0.42
CA LYS A 105 19.10 -9.21 -1.69
C LYS A 105 19.28 -10.72 -1.56
N ILE A 106 19.51 -11.22 -0.34
CA ILE A 106 19.66 -12.66 -0.06
C ILE A 106 18.30 -13.30 0.26
N SER A 107 17.30 -12.52 0.69
CA SER A 107 15.98 -13.03 1.10
C SER A 107 14.86 -12.83 0.06
N ALA A 108 15.03 -11.93 -0.92
CA ALA A 108 13.95 -11.48 -1.82
C ALA A 108 14.01 -12.05 -3.25
N ILE A 109 14.09 -13.38 -3.41
CA ILE A 109 13.81 -14.03 -4.71
C ILE A 109 12.71 -15.06 -4.44
N PRO A 110 11.46 -14.81 -4.90
CA PRO A 110 11.14 -14.99 -6.31
C PRO A 110 10.45 -13.79 -6.98
N VAL A 111 10.86 -13.61 -8.23
CA VAL A 111 10.34 -12.66 -9.23
C VAL A 111 8.89 -12.98 -9.57
N VAL A 112 7.96 -12.06 -9.28
CA VAL A 112 6.66 -12.03 -9.96
C VAL A 112 6.43 -10.64 -10.54
N VAL A 113 7.03 -10.38 -11.70
CA VAL A 113 6.47 -9.43 -12.66
C VAL A 113 6.94 -9.80 -14.07
N MET A 114 6.17 -10.66 -14.75
CA MET A 114 5.80 -10.45 -16.16
C MET A 114 4.77 -11.49 -16.60
N ALA A 115 3.49 -11.23 -16.35
CA ALA A 115 2.39 -11.86 -17.08
C ALA A 115 1.76 -10.83 -18.03
N THR A 116 2.36 -10.75 -19.23
CA THR A 116 1.69 -10.54 -20.52
C THR A 116 0.49 -9.59 -20.59
N ARG A 117 0.73 -8.38 -21.13
CA ARG A 117 -0.27 -7.64 -21.91
C ARG A 117 0.24 -7.50 -23.34
N SER A 118 0.00 -8.54 -24.16
CA SER A 118 0.16 -8.47 -25.61
C SER A 118 -1.02 -9.15 -26.29
N LYS A 119 -2.04 -8.35 -26.62
CA LYS A 119 -2.77 -8.43 -27.89
C LYS A 119 -3.77 -7.28 -27.98
N ALA A 120 -3.28 -6.15 -28.48
CA ALA A 120 -4.07 -5.27 -29.31
C ALA A 120 -3.14 -4.76 -30.41
N MET A 121 -3.64 -4.74 -31.65
CA MET A 121 -3.04 -4.11 -32.83
C MET A 121 -2.07 -4.97 -33.64
N LYS A 122 -2.60 -5.78 -34.59
CA LYS A 122 -2.48 -5.51 -36.04
C LYS A 122 -3.24 -6.53 -36.90
N SER A 123 -3.98 -5.98 -37.86
CA SER A 123 -4.62 -6.58 -39.05
C SER A 123 -5.82 -7.49 -38.87
#